data_AF-A0A5C3N200-F1
#
_entry.id   AF-A0A5C3N200-F1
#
_cell.length_a   1.000
_cell.length_b   1.000
_cell.length_c   1.000
_cell.angle_alpha   90.00
_cell.angle_beta   90.00
_cell.angle_gamma   90.00
#
_symmetry.space_group_name_H-M   'P 1'
#
loop_
_entity.id
_entity.type
_entity.pdbx_description
1 polymer ?
#
loop_
_entity_poly.entity_id
_entity_poly.type
_entity_poly.pdbx_seq_one_letter_code
_entity_poly.pdbx_strand_id
1 'polypeptide(L)'
;MAGVELAQWSRIRSKILLAHLEDLARRTDDETLRRTLTATSCGNWAKAPPPQGYTDGPGEYTLKTFPGGLDEDDIQHYTAPSNLLDNTTHERLANDLHRTVTEIATFYWVEEELSSEELEQRRETLPDELSSHLDRICRGEEELAAKQEKIINLVEELHKIHPRLHERLADLLSDYSAPMHKKHLATHDLLASKIEASLLKLSLIRAKAHADLYGYRLPKNPEATMAKALSAAHERYTAEERKLEEEEEQLDKQLEEYRQMLELVDGKSREGGFGQVVEDWARVQKETEECKRDLRRLGWTGD
;
A
#
# COMPACT_ATOMS: atom_id res chain seq x y z
N MET A 1 36.44 -10.09 21.28
CA MET A 1 37.07 -10.05 22.62
C MET A 1 38.30 -9.13 22.68
N ALA A 2 39.20 -9.13 21.69
CA ALA A 2 40.40 -8.26 21.69
C ALA A 2 40.14 -6.73 21.77
N GLY A 3 38.99 -6.24 21.29
CA GLY A 3 38.66 -4.81 21.34
C GLY A 3 38.28 -4.27 22.72
N VAL A 4 37.81 -5.13 23.63
CA VAL A 4 37.40 -4.71 24.98
C VAL A 4 38.63 -4.52 25.88
N GLU A 5 39.63 -5.38 25.74
CA GLU A 5 40.91 -5.25 26.47
C GLU A 5 41.62 -3.95 26.08
N LEU A 6 41.75 -3.65 24.79
CA LEU A 6 42.38 -2.42 24.29
C LEU A 6 41.73 -1.13 24.85
N ALA A 7 40.40 -1.11 24.96
CA ALA A 7 39.68 0.03 25.54
C ALA A 7 39.96 0.18 27.05
N GLN A 8 40.06 -0.94 27.77
CA GLN A 8 40.37 -0.94 29.20
C GLN A 8 41.82 -0.49 29.46
N TRP A 9 42.77 -0.92 28.61
CA TRP A 9 44.18 -0.51 28.70
C TRP A 9 44.40 0.97 28.41
N SER A 10 43.72 1.51 27.40
CA SER A 10 43.74 2.95 27.10
C SER A 10 43.27 3.78 28.30
N ARG A 11 42.22 3.32 28.99
CA ARG A 11 41.68 3.99 30.19
C ARG A 11 42.65 3.99 31.37
N ILE A 12 43.32 2.86 31.62
CA ILE A 12 44.29 2.75 32.73
C ILE A 12 45.50 3.63 32.46
N ARG A 13 46.06 3.58 31.24
CA ARG A 13 47.19 4.42 30.83
C ARG A 13 46.85 5.91 30.97
N SER A 14 45.66 6.31 30.56
CA SER A 14 45.19 7.70 30.64
C SER A 14 45.02 8.18 32.08
N LYS A 15 44.54 7.31 32.99
CA LYS A 15 44.45 7.63 34.43
C LYS A 15 45.83 7.86 35.07
N ILE A 16 46.83 7.04 34.72
CA ILE A 16 48.19 7.18 35.26
C ILE A 16 48.83 8.47 34.76
N LEU A 17 48.68 8.79 33.48
CA LEU A 17 49.19 10.03 32.90
C LEU A 17 48.52 11.26 33.52
N LEU A 18 47.21 11.21 33.76
CA LEU A 18 46.49 12.29 34.46
C LEU A 18 47.00 12.50 35.88
N ALA A 19 47.13 11.43 36.68
CA ALA A 19 47.65 11.54 38.04
C ALA A 19 49.07 12.17 38.08
N HIS A 20 49.90 11.83 37.08
CA HIS A 20 51.22 12.41 36.92
C HIS A 20 51.22 13.89 36.55
N LEU A 21 50.34 14.30 35.62
CA LEU A 21 50.20 15.69 35.21
C LEU A 21 49.64 16.55 36.35
N GLU A 22 48.72 16.02 37.17
CA GLU A 22 48.21 16.70 38.36
C GLU A 22 49.27 16.86 39.45
N ASP A 23 50.09 15.84 39.70
CA ASP A 23 51.17 15.92 40.70
C ASP A 23 52.30 16.86 40.25
N LEU A 24 52.63 16.87 38.95
CA LEU A 24 53.53 17.86 38.35
C LEU A 24 52.97 19.28 38.50
N ALA A 25 51.70 19.50 38.14
CA ALA A 25 51.04 20.80 38.30
C ALA A 25 51.05 21.27 39.77
N ARG A 26 50.89 20.38 40.75
CA ARG A 26 50.96 20.76 42.17
C ARG A 26 52.34 21.17 42.64
N ARG A 27 53.42 20.80 41.93
CA ARG A 27 54.81 21.03 42.38
C ARG A 27 55.53 22.17 41.65
N THR A 28 55.01 22.64 40.51
CA THR A 28 55.62 23.76 39.76
C THR A 28 55.19 25.11 40.36
N ASP A 29 56.16 25.99 40.64
CA ASP A 29 55.90 27.37 41.12
C ASP A 29 55.52 28.35 39.99
N ASP A 30 55.67 27.93 38.74
CA ASP A 30 55.29 28.71 37.57
C ASP A 30 53.78 28.60 37.30
N GLU A 31 53.09 29.71 37.51
CA GLU A 31 51.63 29.82 37.43
C GLU A 31 51.10 29.58 36.00
N THR A 32 51.92 29.84 34.97
CA THR A 32 51.53 29.64 33.56
C THR A 32 51.52 28.15 33.18
N LEU A 33 52.55 27.41 33.60
CA LEU A 33 52.63 25.96 33.43
C LEU A 33 51.62 25.21 34.29
N ARG A 34 51.36 25.71 35.50
CA ARG A 34 50.27 25.20 36.35
C ARG A 34 48.94 25.27 35.63
N ARG A 35 48.59 26.43 35.07
CA ARG A 35 47.32 26.64 34.35
C ARG A 35 47.20 25.74 33.11
N THR A 36 48.25 25.61 32.30
CA THR A 36 48.22 24.75 31.10
C THR A 36 48.17 23.25 31.44
N LEU A 37 48.84 22.81 32.49
CA LEU A 37 48.79 21.43 32.99
C LEU A 37 47.44 21.08 33.64
N THR A 38 46.84 22.00 34.41
CA THR A 38 45.48 21.79 34.95
C THR A 38 44.41 21.82 33.86
N ALA A 39 44.56 22.67 32.82
CA ALA A 39 43.64 22.72 31.69
C ALA A 39 43.67 21.42 30.87
N THR A 40 44.86 20.84 30.66
CA THR A 40 45.02 19.54 29.99
C THR A 40 44.60 18.35 30.86
N SER A 41 44.76 18.43 32.19
CA SER A 41 44.30 17.39 33.12
C SER A 41 42.77 17.32 33.28
N CYS A 42 42.08 18.45 33.24
CA CYS A 42 40.62 18.50 33.32
C CYS A 42 39.91 17.94 32.07
N GLY A 43 40.65 17.69 30.98
CA GLY A 43 40.13 17.16 29.71
C GLY A 43 39.79 15.67 29.73
N ASN A 44 38.76 15.27 30.49
CA ASN A 44 37.80 14.21 30.12
C ASN A 44 38.25 12.77 29.74
N TRP A 45 39.47 12.28 30.05
CA TRP A 45 39.80 10.86 29.78
C TRP A 45 39.14 9.86 30.77
N ALA A 46 38.61 10.34 31.90
CA ALA A 46 38.08 9.49 32.97
C ALA A 46 36.58 9.13 32.82
N LYS A 47 35.82 9.86 31.99
CA LYS A 47 34.34 9.79 31.91
C LYS A 47 33.77 8.96 30.76
N ALA A 48 34.55 8.07 30.15
CA ALA A 48 33.95 7.05 29.28
C ALA A 48 33.04 6.13 30.16
N PRO A 49 31.73 6.02 29.89
CA PRO A 49 30.86 5.09 30.60
C PRO A 49 31.41 3.67 30.39
N PRO A 50 31.34 2.79 31.42
CA PRO A 50 31.75 1.41 31.24
C PRO A 50 30.93 0.79 30.09
N PRO A 51 31.54 -0.03 29.21
CA PRO A 51 30.77 -0.79 28.24
C PRO A 51 29.75 -1.63 29.00
N GLN A 52 28.46 -1.29 28.86
CA GLN A 52 27.36 -2.05 29.40
C GLN A 52 27.40 -3.45 28.76
N GLY A 53 27.82 -4.45 29.53
CA GLY A 53 27.93 -5.81 29.03
C GLY A 53 28.69 -6.82 29.89
N TYR A 54 29.27 -6.45 31.05
CA TYR A 54 29.88 -7.42 31.96
C TYR A 54 29.03 -7.60 33.21
N THR A 55 28.35 -8.73 33.26
CA THR A 55 27.75 -9.29 34.47
C THR A 55 28.83 -10.06 35.23
N ASP A 56 28.79 -9.90 36.56
CA ASP A 56 29.76 -10.38 37.53
C ASP A 56 30.09 -11.89 37.40
N GLY A 57 31.37 -12.19 37.22
CA GLY A 57 31.98 -13.43 37.68
C GLY A 57 32.86 -13.11 38.90
N PRO A 58 32.79 -13.87 40.01
CA PRO A 58 33.55 -13.58 41.22
C PRO A 58 35.00 -14.07 41.03
N GLY A 59 35.76 -13.33 40.23
CA GLY A 59 37.21 -13.43 40.14
C GLY A 59 37.81 -12.25 40.87
N GLU A 60 38.33 -12.50 42.07
CA GLU A 60 39.12 -11.54 42.83
C GLU A 60 40.47 -11.34 42.11
N TYR A 61 40.46 -10.57 41.01
CA TYR A 61 41.68 -10.18 40.31
C TYR A 61 42.34 -9.07 41.13
N THR A 62 43.35 -9.45 41.92
CA THR A 62 44.27 -8.50 42.55
C THR A 62 45.04 -7.77 41.44
N LEU A 63 44.50 -6.62 41.01
CA LEU A 63 45.09 -5.64 40.09
C LEU A 63 46.34 -4.98 40.71
N LYS A 64 47.40 -5.76 40.98
CA LYS A 64 48.67 -5.20 41.48
C LYS A 64 49.76 -5.07 40.44
N THR A 65 49.65 -5.75 39.30
CA THR A 65 50.72 -5.74 38.30
C THR A 65 50.24 -5.17 36.97
N PHE A 66 50.92 -4.12 36.52
CA PHE A 66 50.72 -3.51 35.21
C PHE A 66 51.39 -4.37 34.12
N PRO A 67 50.91 -4.34 32.86
CA PRO A 67 51.49 -5.12 31.78
C PRO A 67 52.90 -4.62 31.48
N GLY A 68 53.87 -5.54 31.50
CA GLY A 68 55.31 -5.26 31.46
C GLY A 68 56.07 -5.76 32.69
N GLY A 69 55.37 -6.28 33.70
CA GLY A 69 55.98 -6.77 34.94
C GLY A 69 56.34 -5.65 35.92
N LEU A 70 55.78 -4.46 35.71
CA LEU A 70 55.98 -3.30 36.58
C LEU A 70 54.94 -3.34 37.71
N ASP A 71 55.43 -3.40 38.94
CA ASP A 71 54.62 -3.33 40.15
C ASP A 71 54.29 -1.87 40.49
N GLU A 72 53.30 -1.64 41.35
CA GLU A 72 52.94 -0.29 41.83
C GLU A 72 54.15 0.39 42.50
N ASP A 73 55.03 -0.40 43.12
CA ASP A 73 56.30 0.05 43.71
C ASP A 73 57.34 0.47 42.65
N ASP A 74 57.31 -0.11 41.44
CA ASP A 74 58.20 0.31 40.33
C ASP A 74 57.76 1.67 39.79
N ILE A 75 56.45 1.89 39.67
CA ILE A 75 55.90 3.21 39.33
C ILE A 75 56.28 4.22 40.42
N GLN A 76 56.20 3.85 41.69
CA GLN A 76 56.67 4.70 42.78
C GLN A 76 58.19 4.97 42.74
N HIS A 77 59.00 4.02 42.28
CA HIS A 77 60.44 4.22 42.05
C HIS A 77 60.76 5.16 40.87
N TYR A 78 60.01 5.09 39.78
CA TYR A 78 60.17 6.00 38.64
C TYR A 78 59.50 7.37 38.85
N THR A 79 58.53 7.45 39.76
CA THR A 79 57.90 8.71 40.21
C THR A 79 58.64 9.36 41.40
N ALA A 80 59.65 8.69 41.96
CA ALA A 80 60.46 9.25 43.03
C ALA A 80 61.19 10.54 42.53
N PRO A 81 61.12 11.64 43.29
CA PRO A 81 61.32 13.00 42.78
C PRO A 81 62.79 13.45 42.74
N SER A 82 63.69 12.64 42.19
CA SER A 82 65.14 12.97 42.20
C SER A 82 65.71 13.47 40.88
N ASN A 83 64.94 13.49 39.80
CA ASN A 83 65.36 14.14 38.56
C ASN A 83 64.46 15.35 38.36
N LEU A 84 64.82 16.48 38.98
CA LEU A 84 64.46 17.79 38.45
C LEU A 84 64.75 17.71 36.95
N LEU A 85 63.70 17.81 36.13
CA LEU A 85 63.84 17.99 34.70
C LEU A 85 64.85 19.12 34.52
N ASP A 86 65.98 18.80 33.91
CA ASP A 86 67.03 19.79 33.64
C ASP A 86 66.37 20.95 32.89
N ASN A 87 66.70 22.20 33.22
CA ASN A 87 66.00 23.38 32.66
C ASN A 87 65.92 23.32 31.12
N THR A 88 66.94 22.71 30.50
CA THR A 88 67.02 22.43 29.07
C THR A 88 65.93 21.48 28.55
N THR A 89 65.55 20.46 29.32
CA THR A 89 64.47 19.52 28.99
C THR A 89 63.10 20.16 29.18
N HIS A 90 62.97 21.03 30.19
CA HIS A 90 61.77 21.80 30.44
C HIS A 90 61.50 22.82 29.31
N GLU A 91 62.53 23.54 28.86
CA GLU A 91 62.45 24.44 27.71
C GLU A 91 62.13 23.70 26.41
N ARG A 92 62.74 22.52 26.19
CA ARG A 92 62.41 21.68 25.02
C ARG A 92 60.95 21.23 25.03
N LEU A 93 60.45 20.78 26.17
CA LEU A 93 59.05 20.38 26.31
C LEU A 93 58.10 21.56 26.08
N ALA A 94 58.42 22.74 26.63
CA ALA A 94 57.64 23.95 26.40
C ALA A 94 57.61 24.35 24.92
N ASN A 95 58.75 24.26 24.23
CA ASN A 95 58.85 24.54 22.79
C ASN A 95 58.08 23.52 21.94
N ASP A 96 58.16 22.23 22.29
CA ASP A 96 57.43 21.16 21.58
C ASP A 96 55.91 21.29 21.81
N LEU A 97 55.48 21.63 23.03
CA LEU A 97 54.08 21.93 23.34
C LEU A 97 53.60 23.17 22.58
N HIS A 98 54.42 24.23 22.55
CA HIS A 98 54.10 25.45 21.82
C HIS A 98 53.96 25.18 20.32
N ARG A 99 54.89 24.39 19.75
CA ARG A 99 54.86 23.97 18.35
C ARG A 99 53.60 23.17 18.04
N THR A 100 53.28 22.16 18.85
CA THR A 100 52.10 21.31 18.63
C THR A 100 50.79 22.09 18.76
N VAL A 101 50.67 22.97 19.76
CA VAL A 101 49.50 23.86 19.89
C VAL A 101 49.39 24.80 18.69
N THR A 102 50.51 25.30 18.15
CA THR A 102 50.52 26.14 16.95
C THR A 102 50.13 25.34 15.70
N GLU A 103 50.63 24.11 15.55
CA GLU A 103 50.23 23.20 14.46
C GLU A 103 48.72 22.90 14.54
N ILE A 104 48.18 22.63 15.73
CA ILE A 104 46.74 22.40 15.94
C ILE A 104 45.93 23.66 15.64
N ALA A 105 46.37 24.83 16.10
CA ALA A 105 45.75 26.12 15.78
C ALA A 105 45.71 26.34 14.27
N THR A 106 46.85 26.18 13.58
CA THR A 106 46.92 26.34 12.13
C THR A 106 46.00 25.34 11.40
N PHE A 107 45.85 24.12 11.92
CA PHE A 107 44.95 23.11 11.36
C PHE A 107 43.47 23.46 11.58
N TYR A 108 43.11 23.95 12.76
CA TYR A 108 41.73 24.27 13.10
C TYR A 108 41.19 25.48 12.31
N TRP A 109 42.07 26.43 11.97
CA TRP A 109 41.74 27.64 11.22
C TRP A 109 42.38 27.70 9.82
N VAL A 110 42.66 26.56 9.17
CA VAL A 110 43.26 26.51 7.81
C VAL A 110 42.49 27.37 6.79
N GLU A 111 41.19 27.50 6.98
CA GLU A 111 40.29 28.19 6.04
C GLU A 111 40.19 29.71 6.27
N GLU A 112 40.72 30.22 7.38
CA GLU A 112 40.72 31.66 7.68
C GLU A 112 42.13 32.24 7.50
N GLU A 113 42.30 33.16 6.54
CA GLU A 113 43.56 33.90 6.33
C GLU A 113 43.82 34.89 7.48
N LEU A 114 44.17 34.36 8.65
CA LEU A 114 44.43 35.12 9.87
C LEU A 114 45.83 35.71 9.87
N SER A 115 45.95 36.94 10.34
CA SER A 115 47.25 37.54 10.61
C SER A 115 47.96 36.86 11.78
N SER A 116 49.29 36.99 11.84
CA SER A 116 50.09 36.34 12.89
C SER A 116 49.67 36.76 14.31
N GLU A 117 49.23 38.01 14.50
CA GLU A 117 48.77 38.52 15.81
C GLU A 117 47.39 37.96 16.19
N GLU A 118 46.49 37.78 15.21
CA GLU A 118 45.17 37.16 15.43
C GLU A 118 45.30 35.67 15.73
N LEU A 119 46.27 34.98 15.11
CA LEU A 119 46.55 33.57 15.38
C LEU A 119 47.06 33.36 16.82
N GLU A 120 47.89 34.27 17.34
CA GLU A 120 48.34 34.19 18.74
C GLU A 120 47.21 34.44 19.75
N GLN A 121 46.34 35.41 19.49
CA GLN A 121 45.16 35.66 20.34
C GLN A 121 44.20 34.47 20.34
N ARG A 122 43.96 33.88 19.16
CA ARG A 122 43.12 32.68 19.06
C ARG A 122 43.78 31.43 19.61
N ARG A 123 45.10 31.33 19.56
CA ARG A 123 45.85 30.24 20.22
C ARG A 123 45.60 30.24 21.72
N GLU A 124 45.45 31.41 22.33
CA GLU A 124 45.12 31.53 23.75
C GLU A 124 43.66 31.13 24.04
N THR A 125 42.72 31.37 23.12
CA THR A 125 41.31 30.98 23.27
C THR A 125 40.99 29.56 22.77
N LEU A 126 41.89 28.93 22.01
CA LEU A 126 41.74 27.59 21.44
C LEU A 126 41.32 26.54 22.47
N PRO A 127 41.92 26.47 23.67
CA PRO A 127 41.54 25.46 24.66
C PRO A 127 40.09 25.64 25.14
N ASP A 128 39.67 26.89 25.32
CA ASP A 128 38.31 27.22 25.75
C ASP A 128 37.30 26.90 24.65
N GLU A 129 37.60 27.25 23.40
CA GLU A 129 36.76 26.90 22.25
C GLU A 129 36.65 25.39 22.08
N LEU A 130 37.77 24.66 22.15
CA LEU A 130 37.79 23.20 22.05
C LEU A 130 36.98 22.56 23.18
N SER A 131 37.11 23.06 24.41
CA SER A 131 36.32 22.58 25.54
C SER A 131 34.82 22.81 25.32
N SER A 132 34.43 23.98 24.78
CA SER A 132 33.04 24.29 24.47
C SER A 132 32.46 23.39 23.37
N HIS A 133 33.27 23.05 22.36
CA HIS A 133 32.91 22.14 21.29
C HIS A 133 32.74 20.70 21.80
N LEU A 134 33.65 20.25 22.67
CA LEU A 134 33.54 18.96 23.33
C LEU A 134 32.28 18.89 24.21
N ASP A 135 31.99 19.93 25.01
CA ASP A 135 30.78 20.00 25.82
C ASP A 135 29.50 20.00 24.96
N ARG A 136 29.55 20.64 23.78
CA ARG A 136 28.45 20.59 22.81
C ARG A 136 28.27 19.19 22.24
N ILE A 137 29.36 18.49 21.91
CA ILE A 137 29.32 17.10 21.42
C ILE A 137 28.77 16.19 22.52
N CYS A 138 29.27 16.27 23.76
CA CYS A 138 28.80 15.47 24.87
C CYS A 138 27.30 15.68 25.14
N ARG A 139 26.82 16.93 25.14
CA ARG A 139 25.38 17.22 25.26
C ARG A 139 24.58 16.62 24.09
N GLY A 140 25.11 16.72 22.87
CA GLY A 140 24.48 16.11 21.69
C GLY A 140 24.39 14.59 21.78
N GLU A 141 25.42 13.93 22.30
CA GLU A 141 25.44 12.48 22.53
C GLU A 141 24.44 12.08 23.62
N GLU A 142 24.35 12.82 24.73
CA GLU A 142 23.37 12.60 25.79
C GLU A 142 21.93 12.75 25.25
N GLU A 143 21.66 13.79 24.46
CA GLU A 143 20.35 13.97 23.81
C GLU A 143 20.03 12.85 22.83
N LEU A 144 21.01 12.38 22.06
CA LEU A 144 20.83 11.28 21.11
C LEU A 144 20.54 9.99 21.86
N ALA A 145 21.27 9.69 22.94
CA ALA A 145 21.02 8.54 23.80
C ALA A 145 19.61 8.59 24.40
N ALA A 146 19.18 9.73 24.93
CA ALA A 146 17.83 9.90 25.48
C ALA A 146 16.73 9.71 24.41
N LYS A 147 16.95 10.21 23.19
CA LYS A 147 16.03 10.00 22.06
C LYS A 147 15.99 8.54 21.63
N GLN A 148 17.15 7.87 21.59
CA GLN A 148 17.25 6.46 21.25
C GLN A 148 16.50 5.58 22.27
N GLU A 149 16.69 5.84 23.57
CA GLU A 149 15.97 5.15 24.64
C GLU A 149 14.45 5.36 24.50
N LYS A 150 14.01 6.59 24.22
CA LYS A 150 12.59 6.88 23.97
C LYS A 150 12.03 6.10 22.78
N ILE A 151 12.78 5.98 21.69
CA ILE A 151 12.37 5.19 20.52
C ILE A 151 12.25 3.72 20.88
N ILE A 152 13.22 3.16 21.61
CA ILE A 152 13.17 1.75 22.06
C ILE A 152 11.92 1.52 22.91
N ASN A 153 11.65 2.39 23.87
CA ASN A 153 10.46 2.30 24.73
C ASN A 153 9.15 2.35 23.92
N LEU A 154 9.04 3.26 22.94
CA LEU A 154 7.86 3.34 22.07
C LEU A 154 7.70 2.08 21.20
N VAL A 155 8.81 1.53 20.71
CA VAL A 155 8.80 0.28 19.94
C VAL A 155 8.32 -0.87 20.81
N GLU A 156 8.79 -0.98 22.05
CA GLU A 156 8.32 -2.01 22.99
C GLU A 156 6.84 -1.84 23.34
N GLU A 157 6.37 -0.62 23.56
CA GLU A 157 4.95 -0.33 23.78
C GLU A 157 4.10 -0.75 22.58
N LEU A 158 4.54 -0.43 21.36
CA LEU A 158 3.88 -0.84 20.13
C LEU A 158 3.82 -2.37 20.02
N HIS A 159 4.93 -3.06 20.30
CA HIS A 159 4.99 -4.52 20.31
C HIS A 159 4.08 -5.14 21.37
N LYS A 160 3.76 -4.44 22.47
CA LYS A 160 2.79 -4.89 23.49
C LYS A 160 1.34 -4.60 23.09
N ILE A 161 1.08 -3.44 22.49
CA ILE A 161 -0.29 -3.00 22.15
C ILE A 161 -0.82 -3.75 20.92
N HIS A 162 0.02 -3.96 19.90
CA HIS A 162 -0.39 -4.60 18.65
C HIS A 162 -1.01 -6.00 18.83
N PRO A 163 -0.38 -6.97 19.52
CA PRO A 163 -0.97 -8.29 19.70
C PRO A 163 -2.26 -8.24 20.53
N ARG A 164 -2.33 -7.39 21.56
CA ARG A 164 -3.55 -7.22 22.37
C ARG A 164 -4.72 -6.68 21.56
N LEU A 165 -4.45 -5.76 20.64
CA LEU A 165 -5.46 -5.24 19.73
C LEU A 165 -5.90 -6.30 18.71
N HIS A 166 -4.96 -7.09 18.20
CA HIS A 166 -5.26 -8.18 17.28
C HIS A 166 -6.11 -9.27 17.92
N GLU A 167 -5.74 -9.73 19.13
CA GLU A 167 -6.51 -10.69 19.92
C GLU A 167 -7.93 -10.16 20.19
N ARG A 168 -8.05 -8.91 20.65
CA ARG A 168 -9.35 -8.30 20.92
C ARG A 168 -10.22 -8.17 19.67
N LEU A 169 -9.63 -7.87 18.51
CA LEU A 169 -10.35 -7.84 17.24
C LEU A 169 -10.79 -9.25 16.83
N ALA A 170 -9.94 -10.25 16.99
CA ALA A 170 -10.29 -11.65 16.70
C ALA A 170 -11.44 -12.13 17.59
N ASP A 171 -11.39 -11.82 18.89
CA ASP A 171 -12.45 -12.13 19.85
C ASP A 171 -13.77 -11.47 19.44
N LEU A 172 -13.76 -10.16 19.16
CA LEU A 172 -14.96 -9.44 18.73
C LEU A 172 -15.52 -9.96 17.40
N LEU A 173 -14.66 -10.32 16.46
CA LEU A 173 -15.09 -10.92 15.19
C LEU A 173 -15.68 -12.31 15.41
N SER A 174 -15.12 -13.12 16.32
CA SER A 174 -15.67 -14.43 16.66
C SER A 174 -17.03 -14.31 17.35
N ASP A 175 -17.16 -13.38 18.30
CA ASP A 175 -18.39 -13.12 19.04
C ASP A 175 -19.50 -12.54 18.15
N TYR A 176 -19.15 -11.67 17.21
CA TYR A 176 -20.13 -11.04 16.31
C TYR A 176 -20.51 -11.94 15.14
N SER A 177 -19.58 -12.73 14.61
CA SER A 177 -19.83 -13.58 13.44
C SER A 177 -20.75 -14.76 13.74
N ALA A 178 -20.65 -15.38 14.91
CA ALA A 178 -21.48 -16.53 15.28
C ALA A 178 -23.01 -16.25 15.29
N PRO A 179 -23.51 -15.21 15.98
CA PRO A 179 -24.94 -14.89 15.97
C PRO A 179 -25.41 -14.39 14.60
N MET A 180 -24.57 -13.64 13.88
CA MET A 180 -24.88 -13.18 12.52
C MET A 180 -24.99 -14.36 11.55
N HIS A 181 -24.08 -15.33 11.64
CA HIS A 181 -24.13 -16.55 10.83
C HIS A 181 -25.37 -17.40 11.14
N LYS A 182 -25.73 -17.57 12.42
CA LYS A 182 -26.98 -18.24 12.82
C LYS A 182 -28.22 -17.54 12.27
N LYS A 183 -28.25 -16.21 12.30
CA LYS A 183 -29.34 -15.41 11.71
C LYS A 183 -29.41 -15.62 10.19
N HIS A 184 -28.28 -15.57 9.49
CA HIS A 184 -28.23 -15.81 8.05
C HIS A 184 -28.73 -17.20 7.70
N LEU A 185 -28.23 -18.24 8.40
CA LEU A 185 -28.68 -19.62 8.21
C LEU A 185 -30.20 -19.73 8.39
N ALA A 186 -30.74 -19.20 9.49
CA ALA A 186 -32.18 -19.21 9.75
C ALA A 186 -32.98 -18.46 8.67
N THR A 187 -32.48 -17.35 8.13
CA THR A 187 -33.13 -16.65 7.02
C THR A 187 -33.09 -17.43 5.71
N HIS A 188 -31.99 -18.14 5.45
CA HIS A 188 -31.87 -19.00 4.27
C HIS A 188 -32.78 -20.22 4.39
N ASP A 189 -32.87 -20.85 5.56
CA ASP A 189 -33.79 -21.96 5.82
C ASP A 189 -35.26 -21.53 5.67
N LEU A 190 -35.61 -20.34 6.19
CA LEU A 190 -36.94 -19.77 6.02
C LEU A 190 -37.26 -19.51 4.54
N LEU A 191 -36.30 -18.97 3.79
CA LEU A 191 -36.45 -18.70 2.35
C LEU A 191 -36.60 -20.02 1.58
N ALA A 192 -35.76 -21.01 1.85
CA ALA A 192 -35.83 -22.34 1.25
C ALA A 192 -37.21 -22.98 1.51
N SER A 193 -37.66 -23.00 2.77
CA SER A 193 -38.98 -23.51 3.15
C SER A 193 -40.12 -22.75 2.44
N LYS A 194 -39.99 -21.43 2.27
CA LYS A 194 -40.98 -20.62 1.52
C LYS A 194 -41.00 -20.97 0.03
N ILE A 195 -39.83 -21.19 -0.58
CA ILE A 195 -39.73 -21.65 -1.97
C ILE A 195 -40.39 -23.02 -2.10
N GLU A 196 -40.02 -23.97 -1.25
CA GLU A 196 -40.60 -25.32 -1.24
C GLU A 196 -42.13 -25.28 -1.06
N ALA A 197 -42.63 -24.52 -0.09
CA ALA A 197 -44.06 -24.34 0.13
C ALA A 197 -44.76 -23.71 -1.08
N SER A 198 -44.11 -22.77 -1.77
CA SER A 198 -44.64 -22.16 -3.00
C SER A 198 -44.67 -23.14 -4.16
N LEU A 199 -43.64 -23.98 -4.31
CA LEU A 199 -43.57 -25.03 -5.32
C LEU A 199 -44.62 -26.11 -5.06
N LEU A 200 -44.82 -26.50 -3.80
CA LEU A 200 -45.89 -27.41 -3.40
C LEU A 200 -47.27 -26.81 -3.72
N LYS A 201 -47.50 -25.53 -3.41
CA LYS A 201 -48.75 -24.83 -3.77
C LYS A 201 -48.96 -24.81 -5.29
N LEU A 202 -47.94 -24.51 -6.08
CA LEU A 202 -48.02 -24.51 -7.55
C LEU A 202 -48.29 -25.92 -8.09
N SER A 203 -47.64 -26.94 -7.54
CA SER A 203 -47.87 -28.34 -7.92
C SER A 203 -49.31 -28.77 -7.61
N LEU A 204 -49.86 -28.35 -6.47
CA LEU A 204 -51.25 -28.61 -6.09
C LEU A 204 -52.23 -27.89 -7.01
N ILE A 205 -52.00 -26.60 -7.31
CA ILE A 205 -52.84 -25.83 -8.25
C ILE A 205 -52.80 -26.50 -9.63
N ARG A 206 -51.61 -26.91 -10.10
CA ARG A 206 -51.45 -27.63 -11.37
C ARG A 206 -52.21 -28.96 -11.36
N ALA A 207 -52.07 -29.77 -10.30
CA ALA A 207 -52.77 -31.05 -10.18
C ALA A 207 -54.29 -30.86 -10.16
N LYS A 208 -54.78 -29.86 -9.42
CA LYS A 208 -56.20 -29.50 -9.37
C LYS A 208 -56.70 -29.02 -10.73
N ALA A 209 -55.99 -28.11 -11.39
CA ALA A 209 -56.35 -27.64 -12.72
C ALA A 209 -56.36 -28.78 -13.75
N HIS A 210 -55.39 -29.70 -13.69
CA HIS A 210 -55.41 -30.88 -14.53
C HIS A 210 -56.61 -31.79 -14.25
N ALA A 211 -56.96 -32.02 -12.97
CA ALA A 211 -58.14 -32.79 -12.60
C ALA A 211 -59.44 -32.11 -13.04
N ASP A 212 -59.56 -30.79 -12.86
CA ASP A 212 -60.73 -30.00 -13.22
C ASP A 212 -60.89 -29.89 -14.76
N LEU A 213 -59.79 -29.82 -15.52
CA LEU A 213 -59.84 -29.72 -16.99
C LEU A 213 -59.97 -31.09 -17.65
N TYR A 214 -59.07 -32.02 -17.34
CA TYR A 214 -58.99 -33.31 -18.03
C TYR A 214 -59.73 -34.44 -17.31
N GLY A 215 -59.99 -34.30 -16.01
CA GLY A 215 -60.77 -35.25 -15.22
C GLY A 215 -62.27 -34.96 -15.20
N TYR A 216 -62.71 -33.79 -15.70
CA TYR A 216 -64.13 -33.45 -15.78
C TYR A 216 -64.85 -34.36 -16.77
N ARG A 217 -65.77 -35.17 -16.22
CA ARG A 217 -66.65 -36.06 -16.98
C ARG A 217 -68.05 -35.47 -16.94
N LEU A 218 -68.63 -35.26 -18.11
CA LEU A 218 -70.01 -34.77 -18.20
C LEU A 218 -70.95 -35.84 -17.62
N PRO A 219 -71.83 -35.51 -16.65
CA PRO A 219 -72.69 -36.52 -16.00
C PRO A 219 -73.66 -37.22 -16.97
N LYS A 220 -73.94 -36.59 -18.11
CA LYS A 220 -74.78 -37.16 -19.18
C LYS A 220 -74.02 -38.04 -20.17
N ASN A 221 -72.69 -37.91 -20.26
CA ASN A 221 -71.84 -38.66 -21.19
C ASN A 221 -70.43 -38.82 -20.58
N PRO A 222 -70.17 -39.88 -19.80
CA PRO A 222 -68.90 -40.07 -19.09
C PRO A 222 -67.71 -40.27 -20.04
N GLU A 223 -67.98 -40.63 -21.29
CA GLU A 223 -66.98 -40.79 -22.35
C GLU A 223 -66.53 -39.48 -22.99
N ALA A 224 -67.33 -38.41 -22.87
CA ALA A 224 -67.01 -37.10 -23.42
C ALA A 224 -66.08 -36.34 -22.47
N THR A 225 -64.79 -36.68 -22.53
CA THR A 225 -63.73 -36.03 -21.74
C THR A 225 -63.13 -34.88 -22.55
N MET A 226 -62.70 -33.80 -21.89
CA MET A 226 -62.04 -32.65 -22.55
C MET A 226 -60.82 -33.07 -23.39
N ALA A 227 -60.08 -34.10 -22.95
CA ALA A 227 -59.00 -34.70 -23.73
C ALA A 227 -59.45 -35.21 -25.11
N LYS A 228 -60.61 -35.89 -25.18
CA LYS A 228 -61.20 -36.34 -26.45
C LYS A 228 -61.72 -35.17 -27.30
N ALA A 229 -62.24 -34.13 -26.67
CA ALA A 229 -62.67 -32.92 -27.39
C ALA A 229 -61.48 -32.19 -28.03
N LEU A 230 -60.36 -32.10 -27.31
CA LEU A 230 -59.13 -31.50 -27.85
C LEU A 230 -58.49 -32.37 -28.94
N SER A 231 -58.46 -33.70 -28.79
CA SER A 231 -57.95 -34.57 -29.86
C SER A 231 -58.81 -34.48 -31.12
N ALA A 232 -60.14 -34.48 -30.98
CA ALA A 232 -61.05 -34.32 -32.11
C ALA A 232 -60.94 -32.93 -32.77
N ALA A 233 -60.74 -31.86 -31.99
CA ALA A 233 -60.51 -30.53 -32.53
C ALA A 233 -59.17 -30.46 -33.28
N HIS A 234 -58.11 -31.04 -32.72
CA HIS A 234 -56.80 -31.11 -33.38
C HIS A 234 -56.88 -31.88 -34.70
N GLU A 235 -57.52 -33.05 -34.70
CA GLU A 235 -57.76 -33.83 -35.92
C GLU A 235 -58.52 -33.03 -36.98
N ARG A 236 -59.57 -32.30 -36.58
CA ARG A 236 -60.32 -31.40 -37.47
C ARG A 236 -59.44 -30.30 -38.05
N TYR A 237 -58.68 -29.58 -37.23
CA TYR A 237 -57.80 -28.52 -37.72
C TYR A 237 -56.72 -29.05 -38.65
N THR A 238 -56.12 -30.21 -38.35
CA THR A 238 -55.14 -30.81 -39.27
C THR A 238 -55.77 -31.29 -40.59
N ALA A 239 -57.04 -31.67 -40.59
CA ALA A 239 -57.75 -32.02 -41.82
C ALA A 239 -58.12 -30.76 -42.62
N GLU A 240 -58.53 -29.69 -41.94
CA GLU A 240 -58.80 -28.38 -42.56
C GLU A 240 -57.52 -27.77 -43.15
N GLU A 241 -56.38 -27.87 -42.45
CA GLU A 241 -55.07 -27.41 -42.92
C GLU A 241 -54.67 -28.13 -44.22
N ARG A 242 -54.74 -29.47 -44.25
CA ARG A 242 -54.49 -30.24 -45.49
C ARG A 242 -55.41 -29.85 -46.63
N LYS A 243 -56.70 -29.60 -46.33
CA LYS A 243 -57.67 -29.18 -47.34
C LYS A 243 -57.32 -27.81 -47.92
N LEU A 244 -56.87 -26.88 -47.08
CA LEU A 244 -56.42 -25.55 -47.52
C LEU A 244 -55.14 -25.65 -48.35
N GLU A 245 -54.17 -26.49 -47.96
CA GLU A 245 -52.97 -26.76 -48.76
C GLU A 245 -53.33 -27.29 -50.16
N GLU A 246 -54.26 -28.24 -50.24
CA GLU A 246 -54.76 -28.76 -51.53
C GLU A 246 -55.46 -27.69 -52.36
N GLU A 247 -56.22 -26.78 -51.73
CA GLU A 247 -56.87 -25.64 -52.40
C GLU A 247 -55.85 -24.61 -52.89
N GLU A 248 -54.82 -24.30 -52.09
CA GLU A 248 -53.71 -23.41 -52.46
C GLU A 248 -52.94 -23.97 -53.67
N GLU A 249 -52.60 -25.27 -53.67
CA GLU A 249 -51.94 -25.90 -54.81
C GLU A 249 -52.79 -25.85 -56.10
N GLN A 250 -54.12 -25.92 -55.98
CA GLN A 250 -55.03 -25.79 -57.13
C GLN A 250 -55.08 -24.35 -57.64
N LEU A 251 -55.15 -23.38 -56.74
CA LEU A 251 -55.15 -21.96 -57.09
C LEU A 251 -53.81 -21.54 -57.72
N ASP A 252 -52.69 -22.03 -57.21
CA ASP A 252 -51.36 -21.77 -57.79
C ASP A 252 -51.26 -22.32 -59.22
N LYS A 253 -51.80 -23.52 -59.48
CA LYS A 253 -51.88 -24.07 -60.84
C LYS A 253 -52.73 -23.19 -61.76
N GLN A 254 -53.90 -22.74 -61.29
CA GLN A 254 -54.77 -21.85 -62.04
C GLN A 254 -54.10 -20.49 -62.31
N LEU A 255 -53.42 -19.92 -61.32
CA LEU A 255 -52.69 -18.66 -61.47
C LEU A 255 -51.55 -18.80 -62.47
N GLU A 256 -50.85 -19.94 -62.46
CA GLU A 256 -49.80 -20.21 -63.44
C GLU A 256 -50.38 -20.39 -64.85
N GLU A 257 -51.54 -21.04 -65.01
CA GLU A 257 -52.26 -21.09 -66.28
C GLU A 257 -52.70 -19.71 -66.77
N TYR A 258 -53.24 -18.87 -65.89
CA TYR A 258 -53.60 -17.48 -66.21
C TYR A 258 -52.38 -16.64 -66.57
N ARG A 259 -51.28 -16.82 -65.84
CA ARG A 259 -50.01 -16.18 -66.14
C ARG A 259 -49.51 -16.59 -67.52
N GLN A 260 -49.54 -17.88 -67.85
CA GLN A 260 -49.16 -18.37 -69.18
C GLN A 260 -50.07 -17.81 -70.28
N MET A 261 -51.39 -17.72 -70.05
CA MET A 261 -52.30 -17.06 -70.99
C MET A 261 -51.98 -15.58 -71.18
N LEU A 262 -51.69 -14.86 -70.09
CA LEU A 262 -51.28 -13.45 -70.16
C LEU A 262 -49.95 -13.31 -70.91
N GLU A 263 -48.97 -14.19 -70.66
CA GLU A 263 -47.70 -14.21 -71.39
C GLU A 263 -47.88 -14.53 -72.89
N LEU A 264 -48.90 -15.30 -73.28
CA LEU A 264 -49.25 -15.54 -74.67
C LEU A 264 -49.92 -14.32 -75.33
N VAL A 265 -50.79 -13.60 -74.60
CA VAL A 265 -51.51 -12.42 -75.10
C VAL A 265 -50.59 -11.21 -75.21
N ASP A 266 -49.75 -10.97 -74.21
CA ASP A 266 -48.74 -9.90 -74.25
C ASP A 266 -47.54 -10.28 -75.14
N GLY A 267 -47.37 -11.57 -75.44
CA GLY A 267 -46.22 -12.10 -76.17
C GLY A 267 -44.92 -11.99 -75.36
N LYS A 268 -43.89 -12.76 -75.73
CA LYS A 268 -42.56 -12.73 -75.07
C LYS A 268 -41.82 -11.39 -75.16
N SER A 269 -42.43 -10.39 -75.78
CA SER A 269 -41.88 -9.04 -75.88
C SER A 269 -42.40 -8.22 -74.71
N ARG A 270 -41.48 -7.62 -73.95
CA ARG A 270 -41.73 -6.84 -72.72
C ARG A 270 -42.58 -5.56 -72.90
N GLU A 271 -43.17 -5.38 -74.08
CA GLU A 271 -44.08 -4.31 -74.50
C GLU A 271 -45.34 -4.97 -75.09
N GLY A 272 -46.08 -5.69 -74.25
CA GLY A 272 -47.38 -6.24 -74.59
C GLY A 272 -48.42 -5.13 -74.74
N GLY A 273 -49.31 -5.25 -75.71
CA GLY A 273 -50.31 -4.23 -76.03
C GLY A 273 -51.25 -3.90 -74.86
N PHE A 274 -51.44 -4.82 -73.91
CA PHE A 274 -52.24 -4.55 -72.71
C PHE A 274 -51.53 -3.58 -71.76
N GLY A 275 -50.21 -3.72 -71.58
CA GLY A 275 -49.39 -2.76 -70.85
C GLY A 275 -49.47 -1.35 -71.44
N GLN A 276 -49.42 -1.25 -72.77
CA GLN A 276 -49.59 0.03 -73.47
C GLN A 276 -50.99 0.62 -73.27
N VAL A 277 -52.06 -0.20 -73.29
CA VAL A 277 -53.43 0.27 -73.01
C VAL A 277 -53.57 0.76 -71.57
N VAL A 278 -52.95 0.10 -70.60
CA VAL A 278 -52.97 0.53 -69.20
C VAL A 278 -52.19 1.84 -69.02
N GLU A 279 -51.03 1.98 -69.68
CA GLU A 279 -50.25 3.23 -69.67
C GLU A 279 -50.98 4.38 -70.37
N ASP A 280 -51.61 4.12 -71.53
CA ASP A 280 -52.39 5.10 -72.27
C ASP A 280 -53.64 5.51 -71.50
N TRP A 281 -54.33 4.56 -70.85
CA TRP A 281 -55.45 4.86 -69.98
C TRP A 281 -55.02 5.70 -68.77
N ALA A 282 -53.92 5.33 -68.10
CA ALA A 282 -53.37 6.11 -66.98
C ALA A 282 -52.97 7.54 -67.42
N ARG A 283 -52.43 7.69 -68.63
CA ARG A 283 -52.09 8.98 -69.23
C ARG A 283 -53.34 9.81 -69.50
N VAL A 284 -54.36 9.26 -70.15
CA VAL A 284 -55.64 9.92 -70.42
C VAL A 284 -56.32 10.32 -69.11
N GLN A 285 -56.30 9.46 -68.09
CA GLN A 285 -56.86 9.78 -66.76
C GLN A 285 -56.14 10.99 -66.13
N LYS A 286 -54.81 11.04 -66.27
CA LYS A 286 -54.01 12.17 -65.77
C LYS A 286 -54.30 13.46 -66.52
N GLU A 287 -54.33 13.41 -67.86
CA GLU A 287 -54.65 14.55 -68.71
C GLU A 287 -56.07 15.06 -68.49
N THR A 288 -57.05 14.17 -68.31
CA THR A 288 -58.43 14.55 -68.01
C THR A 288 -58.55 15.19 -66.61
N GLU A 289 -57.83 14.70 -65.60
CA GLU A 289 -57.78 15.34 -64.28
C GLU A 289 -57.05 16.69 -64.31
N GLU A 290 -56.00 16.84 -65.11
CA GLU A 290 -55.33 18.13 -65.34
C GLU A 290 -56.25 19.11 -66.06
N CYS A 291 -56.95 18.67 -67.12
CA CYS A 291 -57.97 19.46 -67.81
C CYS A 291 -59.09 19.87 -66.85
N LYS A 292 -59.61 18.97 -66.01
CA LYS A 292 -60.60 19.31 -64.96
C LYS A 292 -60.07 20.32 -63.94
N ARG A 293 -58.78 20.29 -63.60
CA ARG A 293 -58.17 21.30 -62.71
C ARG A 293 -58.07 22.65 -63.40
N ASP A 294 -57.65 22.69 -64.66
CA ASP A 294 -57.52 23.93 -65.42
C ASP A 294 -58.88 24.56 -65.74
N LEU A 295 -59.89 23.74 -66.05
CA LEU A 295 -61.27 24.19 -66.17
C LEU A 295 -61.81 24.80 -64.87
N ARG A 296 -61.51 24.18 -63.71
CA ARG A 296 -61.83 24.77 -62.40
C ARG A 296 -61.12 26.12 -62.17
N ARG A 297 -59.86 26.27 -62.61
CA ARG A 297 -59.12 27.54 -62.51
C ARG A 297 -59.71 28.64 -63.39
N LEU A 298 -60.29 28.28 -64.54
CA LEU A 298 -60.96 29.21 -65.45
C LEU A 298 -62.39 29.57 -65.00
N GLY A 299 -62.82 29.14 -63.81
CA GLY A 299 -64.14 29.43 -63.28
C GLY A 299 -65.25 28.56 -63.86
N TRP A 300 -64.90 27.49 -64.58
CA TRP A 300 -65.87 26.49 -65.04
C TRP A 300 -66.15 25.51 -63.90
N THR A 301 -67.12 25.85 -63.06
CA THR A 301 -67.80 24.88 -62.19
C THR A 301 -68.81 24.15 -63.05
N GLY A 302 -68.34 23.08 -63.71
CA GLY A 302 -69.19 22.24 -64.55
C GLY A 302 -70.30 21.60 -63.72
N ASP A 303 -71.52 22.08 -63.90
CA ASP A 303 -72.72 21.24 -63.82
C ASP A 303 -72.81 20.39 -65.10
#